data_AF-A0A959IF97-F1
#
_entry.id   AF-A0A959IF97-F1
#
_cell.length_a   1.000
_cell.length_b   1.000
_cell.length_c   1.000
_cell.angle_alpha   90.00
_cell.angle_beta   90.00
_cell.angle_gamma   90.00
#
_symmetry.space_group_name_H-M   'P 1'
#
loop_
_entity.id
_entity.type
_entity.pdbx_description
1 polymer ?
#
loop_
_entity_poly.entity_id
_entity_poly.type
_entity_poly.pdbx_seq_one_letter_code
_entity_poly.pdbx_strand_id
1 'polypeptide(L)' 'MDTQQRLTPLCSLAVELRPFGVNLSYSQLSRRAMSAIFPVIRENNRVYAVGDPAEIARMILNEESKLSSKAA' A
#
# COMPACT_ATOMS: atom_id res chain seq x y z
N MET A 1 -24.30 -0.29 -3.21
CA MET A 1 -23.31 0.45 -2.41
C MET A 1 -22.13 0.70 -3.31
N ASP A 2 -22.10 1.87 -3.93
CA ASP A 2 -20.99 2.31 -4.78
C ASP A 2 -19.76 2.48 -3.92
N THR A 3 -18.94 1.44 -3.81
CA THR A 3 -17.57 1.55 -3.32
C THR A 3 -16.81 2.35 -4.38
N GLN A 4 -16.93 3.68 -4.33
CA GLN A 4 -16.01 4.57 -5.04
C GLN A 4 -14.61 4.17 -4.60
N GLN A 5 -13.92 3.43 -5.47
CA GLN A 5 -12.56 3.00 -5.20
C GLN A 5 -11.72 4.26 -5.05
N ARG A 6 -11.26 4.52 -3.83
CA ARG A 6 -10.38 5.65 -3.56
C ARG A 6 -9.07 5.39 -4.28
N LEU A 7 -8.67 6.35 -5.11
CA LEU A 7 -7.40 6.34 -5.81
C LEU A 7 -6.46 7.30 -5.09
N THR A 8 -5.53 6.76 -4.31
CA THR A 8 -4.53 7.56 -3.60
C THR A 8 -3.19 7.46 -4.34
N PRO A 9 -2.59 8.58 -4.79
CA PRO A 9 -1.25 8.57 -5.36
C PRO A 9 -0.23 7.94 -4.39
N LEU A 10 0.69 7.11 -4.87
CA LEU A 10 1.68 6.44 -4.01
C LEU A 10 2.49 7.40 -3.13
N CYS A 11 2.80 8.60 -3.63
CA CYS A 11 3.51 9.64 -2.88
C CYS A 11 2.71 10.15 -1.68
N SER A 12 1.40 10.29 -1.81
CA SER A 12 0.49 10.71 -0.74
C SER A 12 0.13 9.55 0.18
N LEU A 13 0.04 8.33 -0.36
CA LEU A 13 -0.28 7.12 0.38
C LEU A 13 0.69 6.90 1.54
N ALA A 14 1.98 7.17 1.36
CA ALA A 14 2.98 7.07 2.42
C ALA A 14 2.64 7.91 3.66
N VAL A 15 1.95 9.04 3.49
CA VAL A 15 1.49 9.89 4.60
C VAL A 15 0.20 9.36 5.18
N GLU A 16 -0.74 8.92 4.34
CA GLU A 16 -2.04 8.35 4.76
C GLU A 16 -1.89 7.03 5.53
N LEU A 17 -0.80 6.30 5.31
CA LEU A 17 -0.51 5.03 5.98
C LEU A 17 0.10 5.19 7.39
N ARG A 18 0.66 6.36 7.72
CA ARG A 18 1.32 6.59 9.03
C ARG A 18 0.39 6.39 10.24
N PRO A 19 -0.87 6.87 10.23
CA PRO A 19 -1.80 6.65 11.34
C PRO A 19 -2.09 5.16 11.60
N PHE A 20 -1.88 4.30 10.60
CA PHE A 20 -2.10 2.86 10.69
C PHE A 20 -0.83 2.08 11.06
N GLY A 21 0.25 2.76 11.48
CA GLY A 21 1.50 2.13 11.90
C GLY A 21 2.43 1.71 10.76
N VAL A 22 2.08 2.04 9.50
CA VAL A 22 2.92 1.75 8.34
C VAL A 22 3.78 2.97 8.04
N ASN A 23 5.04 2.92 8.47
CA ASN A 23 6.03 3.99 8.23
C ASN A 23 7.05 3.54 7.17
N LEU A 24 6.62 3.60 5.90
CA LEU A 24 7.44 3.19 4.77
C LEU A 24 7.80 4.40 3.89
N SER A 25 9.02 4.40 3.37
CA SER A 25 9.44 5.37 2.37
C SER A 25 8.73 5.12 1.04
N TYR A 26 8.70 6.13 0.16
CA TYR A 26 8.14 5.99 -1.17
C TYR A 26 8.78 4.83 -1.95
N SER A 27 10.10 4.62 -1.83
CA SER A 27 10.78 3.52 -2.51
C SER A 27 10.37 2.15 -1.97
N GLN A 28 10.16 2.01 -0.66
CA GLN A 28 9.65 0.78 -0.05
C GLN A 28 8.20 0.50 -0.47
N LEU A 29 7.33 1.51 -0.49
CA LEU A 29 5.97 1.38 -0.97
C LEU A 29 5.89 1.05 -2.45
N SER A 30 6.73 1.67 -3.26
CA SER A 30 6.83 1.39 -4.70
C SER A 30 7.23 -0.06 -4.96
N ARG A 31 8.19 -0.61 -4.20
CA ARG A 31 8.53 -2.04 -4.27
C ARG A 31 7.34 -2.94 -3.92
N ARG A 32 6.61 -2.64 -2.83
CA ARG A 32 5.41 -3.41 -2.44
C ARG A 32 4.29 -3.35 -3.47
N ALA A 33 4.09 -2.19 -4.07
CA ALA A 33 3.17 -2.01 -5.19
C ALA A 33 3.58 -2.86 -6.40
N MET A 34 4.88 -2.91 -6.74
CA MET A 34 5.40 -3.77 -7.80
C MET A 34 5.31 -5.26 -7.46
N SER A 35 5.43 -5.64 -6.19
CA SER A 35 5.22 -6.99 -5.68
C SER A 35 3.74 -7.38 -5.53
N ALA A 36 2.81 -6.53 -5.99
CA ALA A 36 1.37 -6.77 -5.93
C ALA A 36 0.81 -7.05 -4.50
N ILE A 37 1.43 -6.47 -3.47
CA ILE A 37 0.98 -6.63 -2.07
C ILE A 37 -0.39 -5.96 -1.84
N PHE A 38 -0.70 -4.92 -2.60
CA PHE A 38 -1.98 -4.23 -2.60
C PHE A 38 -2.31 -3.77 -4.02
N PRO A 39 -3.59 -3.59 -4.36
CA PRO A 39 -4.00 -3.22 -5.71
C PRO A 39 -3.53 -1.80 -6.05
N VAL A 40 -2.93 -1.68 -7.24
CA VAL A 40 -2.46 -0.40 -7.79
C VAL A 40 -2.88 -0.26 -9.25
N ILE A 41 -3.16 0.98 -9.67
CA ILE A 41 -3.39 1.35 -11.06
C ILE A 41 -2.26 2.27 -11.49
N ARG A 42 -1.73 2.03 -12.69
CA ARG A 42 -0.80 2.94 -13.35
C ARG A 42 -1.57 3.76 -14.36
N GLU A 43 -1.55 5.07 -14.19
CA GLU A 43 -2.16 6.00 -15.12
C GLU A 43 -1.09 7.02 -15.54
N ASN A 44 -0.81 7.05 -16.85
CA ASN A 44 0.29 7.82 -17.43
C ASN A 44 1.63 7.48 -16.75
N ASN A 45 2.27 8.47 -16.12
CA ASN A 45 3.54 8.34 -15.40
C ASN A 45 3.37 8.28 -13.87
N ARG A 46 2.16 7.99 -13.38
CA ARG A 46 1.83 7.96 -11.95
C ARG A 46 1.25 6.61 -11.55
N VAL A 47 1.46 6.27 -10.29
CA VAL A 47 0.94 5.03 -9.68
C VAL A 47 0.02 5.40 -8.54
N TYR A 48 -1.18 4.85 -8.57
CA TYR A 48 -2.24 5.07 -7.61
C TYR A 48 -2.53 3.76 -6.90
N ALA A 49 -2.64 3.80 -5.58
CA ALA A 49 -3.20 2.68 -4.83
C ALA A 49 -4.72 2.74 -4.86
N VAL A 50 -5.32 1.56 -4.98
CA VAL A 50 -6.76 1.39 -5.09
C VAL A 50 -7.30 0.91 -3.75
N GLY A 51 -8.32 1.58 -3.24
CA GLY A 51 -9.01 1.17 -2.01
C GLY A 51 -8.68 2.03 -0.79
N ASP A 52 -9.12 1.57 0.37
CA ASP A 52 -8.98 2.33 1.62
C ASP A 52 -7.55 2.22 2.18
N PRO A 53 -6.92 3.33 2.61
CA PRO A 53 -5.60 3.30 3.24
C PRO A 53 -5.50 2.35 4.45
N ALA A 54 -6.57 2.19 5.25
CA ALA A 54 -6.59 1.27 6.37
C ALA A 54 -6.51 -0.20 5.93
N GLU A 55 -7.19 -0.53 4.82
CA GLU A 55 -7.16 -1.87 4.24
C GLU A 55 -5.79 -2.17 3.62
N ILE A 56 -5.24 -1.21 2.88
CA ILE A 56 -3.88 -1.29 2.32
C ILE A 56 -2.85 -1.46 3.44
N ALA A 57 -2.96 -0.70 4.53
CA ALA A 57 -2.07 -0.84 5.68
C ALA A 57 -2.11 -2.25 6.26
N ARG A 58 -3.32 -2.82 6.41
CA ARG A 58 -3.49 -4.21 6.87
C ARG A 58 -2.83 -5.22 5.94
N MET A 59 -2.98 -5.07 4.62
CA MET A 59 -2.32 -5.96 3.65
C MET A 59 -0.79 -5.90 3.78
N ILE A 60 -0.24 -4.69 3.89
CA ILE A 60 1.19 -4.45 4.07
C ILE A 60 1.72 -5.10 5.34
N LEU A 61 1.05 -4.90 6.48
CA LEU A 61 1.45 -5.44 7.78
C LEU A 61 1.33 -6.97 7.82
N ASN A 62 0.29 -7.53 7.20
CA ASN A 62 0.13 -8.98 7.09
C ASN A 62 1.29 -9.61 6.32
N GLU A 63 1.72 -8.97 5.23
CA GLU A 63 2.88 -9.44 4.47
C GLU A 63 4.19 -9.34 5.27
N GLU A 64 4.39 -8.26 6.03
CA GLU A 64 5.56 -8.14 6.93
C GLU A 64 5.58 -9.22 7.99
N SER A 65 4.43 -9.52 8.58
CA SER A 65 4.30 -10.61 9.56
C SER A 65 4.67 -11.95 8.95
N LYS A 66 4.17 -12.28 7.75
CA LYS A 66 4.51 -13.52 7.04
C LYS A 66 5.99 -13.64 6.70
N LEU A 67 6.61 -12.54 6.24
CA LEU A 67 8.03 -12.52 5.93
C LEU A 67 8.90 -12.72 7.17
N SER A 68 8.51 -12.13 8.30
CA SER A 68 9.18 -12.33 9.59
C SER A 68 9.08 -13.78 10.06
N SER A 69 7.90 -14.39 9.96
CA SER A 69 7.67 -15.78 10.38
C SER A 69 8.37 -16.82 9.50
N LYS A 70 8.71 -16.49 8.25
CA LYS A 70 9.40 -17.40 7.33
C LYS A 70 10.93 -17.34 7.45
N ALA A 71 11.45 -16.35 8.18
CA ALA A 71 12.88 -16.15 8.40
C ALA A 71 13.40 -16.74 9.73
N ALA A 72 12.52 -17.38 10.52
CA ALA A 72 12.83 -18.11 11.75
C ALA A 72 12.74 -19.62 11.52
#